data_AF-F0NG25-F1
#
_entry.id   AF-F0NG25-F1
#
_cell.length_a   1.000
_cell.length_b   1.000
_cell.length_c   1.000
_cell.angle_alpha   90.00
_cell.angle_beta   90.00
_cell.angle_gamma   90.00
#
_symmetry.space_group_name_H-M   'P 1'
#
loop_
_entity.id
_entity.type
_entity.pdbx_description
1 polymer ?
#
loop_
_entity_poly.entity_id
_entity_poly.type
_entity_poly.pdbx_seq_one_letter_code
_entity_poly.pdbx_strand_id
1 'polypeptide(L)'
;MFKMWYLHISIAIIALILSSLVVLEFVRMRKEFRGKLTTVLVLLSSFLIAQFGSFLLDFIMWSNDKNPIYIYPSLITVSLSFITILLFYYYITKI
;
A
#
# COMPACT_ATOMS: atom_id res chain seq x y z
N MET A 1 5.35 4.27 23.72
CA MET A 1 4.32 4.32 22.66
C MET A 1 4.86 4.84 21.33
N PHE A 2 5.87 5.71 21.29
CA PHE A 2 6.61 6.12 20.07
C PHE A 2 7.08 4.97 19.16
N LYS A 3 7.49 3.82 19.73
CA LYS A 3 8.01 2.67 18.96
C LYS A 3 7.01 2.05 17.98
N MET A 4 5.71 2.04 18.31
CA MET A 4 4.71 1.40 17.43
C MET A 4 4.45 2.23 16.18
N TRP A 5 4.44 3.56 16.27
CA TRP A 5 4.25 4.42 15.11
C TRP A 5 5.36 4.27 14.06
N TYR A 6 6.62 4.08 14.49
CA TYR A 6 7.71 3.78 13.55
C TYR A 6 7.47 2.49 12.76
N LEU A 7 6.89 1.47 13.37
CA LEU A 7 6.53 0.23 12.68
C LEU A 7 5.43 0.48 11.63
N HIS A 8 4.39 1.25 11.97
CA HIS A 8 3.32 1.62 11.04
C HIS A 8 3.87 2.39 9.83
N ILE A 9 4.68 3.41 10.10
CA ILE A 9 5.35 4.22 9.07
C ILE A 9 6.23 3.35 8.18
N SER A 10 7.00 2.43 8.78
CA SER A 10 7.88 1.53 8.02
C SER A 10 7.07 0.61 7.10
N ILE A 11 5.99 0.00 7.60
CA ILE A 11 5.10 -0.83 6.78
C ILE A 11 4.51 0.00 5.65
N ALA A 12 3.99 1.20 5.94
CA ALA A 12 3.39 2.08 4.93
C ALA A 12 4.39 2.47 3.83
N ILE A 13 5.64 2.78 4.19
CA ILE A 13 6.71 3.08 3.20
C ILE A 13 6.98 1.88 2.30
N ILE A 14 7.18 0.70 2.89
CA ILE A 14 7.45 -0.53 2.11
C ILE A 14 6.26 -0.84 1.19
N ALA A 15 5.03 -0.69 1.69
CA ALA A 15 3.81 -0.87 0.92
C ALA A 15 3.69 0.12 -0.24
N LEU A 16 4.11 1.36 -0.03
CA LEU A 16 4.10 2.41 -1.06
C LEU A 16 5.10 2.12 -2.18
N ILE A 17 6.27 1.57 -1.83
CA ILE A 17 7.26 1.09 -2.81
C ILE A 17 6.68 -0.09 -3.60
N LEU A 18 6.15 -1.12 -2.91
CA LEU A 18 5.58 -2.29 -3.57
C LEU A 18 4.40 -1.94 -4.47
N SER A 19 3.49 -1.07 -4.02
CA SER A 19 2.38 -0.59 -4.84
C SER A 19 2.87 0.15 -6.08
N SER A 20 3.89 0.99 -5.96
CA SER A 20 4.51 1.65 -7.11
C SER A 20 5.06 0.64 -8.13
N LEU A 21 5.73 -0.42 -7.68
CA LEU A 21 6.21 -1.50 -8.56
C LEU A 21 5.05 -2.22 -9.25
N VAL A 22 3.97 -2.53 -8.52
CA VAL A 22 2.76 -3.15 -9.07
C VAL A 22 2.11 -2.26 -10.14
N VAL A 23 2.03 -0.94 -9.92
CA VAL A 23 1.50 -0.01 -10.93
C VAL A 23 2.34 -0.05 -12.20
N LEU A 24 3.67 0.01 -12.08
CA LEU A 24 4.57 -0.03 -13.23
C LEU A 24 4.36 -1.29 -14.07
N GLU A 25 4.20 -2.44 -13.43
CA GLU A 25 4.04 -3.70 -14.16
C GLU A 25 2.67 -3.80 -14.83
N PHE A 26 1.59 -3.33 -14.18
CA PHE A 26 0.29 -3.25 -14.84
C PHE A 26 0.26 -2.24 -15.99
N VAL A 27 0.97 -1.11 -15.88
CA VAL A 27 1.12 -0.15 -16.98
C VAL A 27 1.86 -0.79 -18.14
N ARG A 28 2.89 -1.60 -17.87
CA ARG A 28 3.61 -2.38 -18.89
C ARG A 28 2.70 -3.41 -19.56
N MET A 29 2.01 -4.26 -18.79
CA MET A 29 1.05 -5.25 -19.31
C MET A 29 -0.05 -4.59 -20.15
N ARG A 30 -0.53 -3.40 -19.77
CA ARG A 30 -1.52 -2.66 -20.56
C ARG A 30 -1.02 -2.30 -21.95
N LYS A 31 0.26 -1.97 -22.13
CA LYS A 31 0.83 -1.65 -23.45
C LYS A 31 0.71 -2.83 -24.42
N GLU A 32 0.85 -4.06 -23.90
CA GLU A 32 0.82 -5.30 -24.65
C GLU A 32 -0.60 -5.82 -24.90
N PHE A 33 -1.45 -5.88 -23.86
CA PHE A 33 -2.77 -6.53 -23.97
C PHE A 33 -3.94 -5.56 -24.22
N ARG A 34 -3.77 -4.24 -23.99
CA ARG A 34 -4.73 -3.13 -24.23
C ARG A 34 -6.20 -3.36 -23.83
N GLY A 35 -6.49 -4.33 -22.96
CA GLY A 35 -7.84 -4.70 -22.54
C GLY A 35 -8.46 -3.77 -21.50
N LYS A 36 -9.79 -3.89 -21.34
CA LYS A 36 -10.52 -3.23 -20.23
C LYS A 36 -9.99 -3.71 -18.86
N LEU A 37 -9.70 -5.00 -18.74
CA LEU A 37 -9.17 -5.61 -17.50
C LEU A 37 -7.85 -4.94 -17.07
N THR A 38 -6.87 -4.79 -17.97
CA THR A 38 -5.58 -4.17 -17.64
C THR A 38 -5.72 -2.69 -17.29
N THR A 39 -6.70 -1.99 -17.87
CA THR A 39 -7.02 -0.61 -17.48
C THR A 39 -7.58 -0.53 -16.06
N VAL A 40 -8.47 -1.44 -15.68
CA VAL A 40 -9.00 -1.54 -14.31
C VAL A 40 -7.86 -1.88 -13.33
N LEU A 41 -6.96 -2.79 -13.69
CA LEU A 41 -5.82 -3.15 -12.84
C LEU A 41 -4.87 -1.95 -12.59
N VAL A 42 -4.58 -1.14 -13.61
CA VAL A 42 -3.78 0.09 -13.47
C VAL A 42 -4.48 1.11 -12.55
N LEU A 43 -5.80 1.25 -12.65
CA LEU A 43 -6.57 2.15 -11.79
C LEU A 43 -6.62 1.65 -10.34
N LEU A 44 -6.85 0.36 -10.13
CA LEU A 44 -6.85 -0.23 -8.80
C LEU A 44 -5.48 -0.08 -8.13
N SER A 45 -4.41 -0.29 -8.88
CA SER A 45 -3.06 -0.18 -8.34
C SER A 45 -2.64 1.27 -8.07
N SER A 46 -3.11 2.24 -8.85
CA SER A 46 -2.90 3.66 -8.52
C SER A 46 -3.68 4.09 -7.27
N PHE A 47 -4.89 3.57 -7.06
CA PHE A 47 -5.61 3.77 -5.79
C PHE A 47 -4.86 3.18 -4.59
N LEU A 48 -4.17 2.05 -4.75
CA LEU A 48 -3.33 1.49 -3.69
C LEU A 48 -2.18 2.43 -3.30
N ILE A 49 -1.52 3.08 -4.27
CA ILE A 49 -0.51 4.11 -3.97
C ILE A 49 -1.14 5.23 -3.13
N ALA A 50 -2.29 5.75 -3.56
CA ALA A 50 -2.99 6.82 -2.84
C ALA A 50 -3.35 6.39 -1.41
N GLN A 51 -3.85 5.17 -1.23
CA GLN A 51 -4.21 4.62 0.08
C GLN A 51 -3.00 4.53 1.01
N PHE A 52 -1.88 3.95 0.57
CA PHE A 52 -0.68 3.86 1.40
C PHE A 52 -0.03 5.24 1.64
N GLY A 53 -0.19 6.17 0.70
CA GLY A 53 0.21 7.57 0.88
C GLY A 53 -0.59 8.24 2.00
N SER A 54 -1.92 8.07 2.01
CA SER A 54 -2.78 8.56 3.08
C SER A 54 -2.41 7.94 4.43
N PHE A 55 -2.23 6.61 4.49
CA PHE A 55 -1.78 5.94 5.73
C PHE A 55 -0.46 6.51 6.25
N LEU A 56 0.51 6.74 5.37
CA LEU A 56 1.79 7.31 5.77
C LEU A 56 1.61 8.71 6.38
N LEU A 57 0.81 9.57 5.75
CA LEU A 57 0.53 10.91 6.26
C LEU A 57 -0.18 10.86 7.61
N ASP A 58 -1.23 10.03 7.73
CA ASP A 58 -1.97 9.84 8.98
C ASP A 58 -1.03 9.38 10.10
N PHE A 59 -0.17 8.40 9.84
CA PHE A 59 0.76 7.87 10.84
C PHE A 59 1.84 8.88 11.23
N ILE A 60 2.33 9.70 10.30
CA ILE A 60 3.26 10.79 10.62
C ILE A 60 2.57 11.83 11.50
N MET A 61 1.34 12.24 11.17
CA MET A 61 0.57 13.22 11.94
C MET A 61 0.26 12.70 13.35
N TRP A 62 -0.12 11.43 13.47
CA TRP A 62 -0.48 10.80 14.74
C TRP A 62 0.73 10.30 15.54
N SER A 63 1.93 10.29 14.96
CA SER A 63 3.14 9.80 15.63
C SER A 63 3.50 10.54 16.92
N ASN A 64 3.06 11.81 17.05
CA ASN A 64 3.23 12.63 18.24
C ASN A 64 2.13 12.40 19.31
N ASP A 65 1.02 11.76 18.96
CA ASP A 65 -0.06 11.44 19.88
C ASP A 65 0.23 10.13 20.63
N LYS A 66 -0.12 10.10 21.92
CA LYS A 66 0.02 8.96 22.83
C LYS A 66 -1.28 8.15 22.96
N ASN A 67 -2.38 8.57 22.33
CA ASN A 67 -3.66 7.88 22.44
C ASN A 67 -3.64 6.47 21.79
N PRO A 68 -3.83 5.39 22.58
CA PRO A 68 -3.76 4.01 22.08
C PRO A 68 -4.93 3.63 21.16
N ILE A 69 -6.02 4.39 21.20
CA ILE A 69 -7.24 4.14 20.41
C ILE A 69 -6.96 4.16 18.90
N TYR A 70 -5.97 4.93 18.45
CA TYR A 70 -5.62 5.01 17.03
C TYR A 70 -4.60 3.93 16.61
N ILE A 71 -3.71 3.52 17.52
CA ILE A 71 -2.54 2.67 17.22
C ILE A 71 -2.94 1.24 16.85
N TYR A 72 -3.84 0.60 17.60
CA TYR A 72 -4.15 -0.82 17.36
C TYR A 72 -5.05 -1.05 16.14
N PRO A 73 -6.13 -0.26 15.93
CA PRO A 73 -6.93 -0.38 14.71
C PRO A 73 -6.11 -0.06 13.46
N SER A 74 -5.28 1.00 13.49
CA SER A 74 -4.43 1.34 12.34
C SER A 74 -3.46 0.23 11.97
N LEU A 75 -2.93 -0.49 12.97
CA LEU A 75 -2.01 -1.60 12.74
C LEU A 75 -2.68 -2.74 11.97
N ILE A 76 -3.91 -3.09 12.36
CA ILE A 76 -4.68 -4.14 11.70
C ILE A 76 -4.98 -3.73 10.25
N THR A 77 -5.44 -2.49 10.05
CA THR A 77 -5.79 -1.99 8.71
C THR A 77 -4.58 -1.94 7.80
N VAL A 78 -3.43 -1.43 8.26
CA VAL A 78 -2.22 -1.35 7.45
C VAL A 78 -1.65 -2.74 7.18
N SER A 79 -1.70 -3.66 8.14
CA SER A 79 -1.18 -5.02 7.97
C SER A 79 -2.00 -5.82 6.95
N LEU A 80 -3.33 -5.75 7.03
CA LEU A 80 -4.20 -6.41 6.04
C LEU A 80 -3.97 -5.84 4.64
N SER A 81 -3.93 -4.51 4.52
CA SER A 81 -3.66 -3.84 3.24
C SER A 81 -2.28 -4.24 2.70
N PHE A 82 -1.28 -4.32 3.57
CA PHE A 82 0.08 -4.73 3.23
C PHE A 82 0.14 -6.17 2.70
N ILE A 83 -0.55 -7.11 3.34
CA ILE A 83 -0.63 -8.50 2.86
C ILE A 83 -1.27 -8.55 1.47
N THR A 84 -2.33 -7.77 1.23
CA THR A 84 -2.98 -7.71 -0.08
C THR A 84 -2.02 -7.24 -1.18
N ILE A 85 -1.26 -6.16 -0.95
CA ILE A 85 -0.30 -5.70 -1.97
C ILE A 85 0.86 -6.68 -2.15
N LEU A 86 1.30 -7.36 -1.09
CA LEU A 86 2.36 -8.35 -1.15
C LEU A 86 1.93 -9.56 -1.99
N LEU A 87 0.68 -10.02 -1.85
CA LEU A 87 0.10 -11.05 -2.71
C LEU A 87 0.01 -10.57 -4.16
N PHE A 88 -0.47 -9.36 -4.43
CA PHE A 88 -0.51 -8.83 -5.80
C PHE A 88 0.88 -8.79 -6.43
N TYR A 89 1.87 -8.25 -5.72
CA TYR A 89 3.24 -8.20 -6.20
C TYR A 89 3.78 -9.60 -6.50
N TYR A 90 3.62 -10.54 -5.57
CA TYR A 90 4.06 -11.93 -5.74
C TYR A 90 3.41 -12.58 -6.98
N TYR A 91 2.09 -12.46 -7.15
CA TYR A 91 1.41 -13.04 -8.31
C TYR A 91 1.85 -12.42 -9.63
N ILE A 92 2.01 -11.10 -9.68
CA ILE A 92 2.45 -10.41 -10.89
C ILE A 92 3.87 -10.80 -11.28
N THR A 93 4.79 -10.88 -10.31
CA THR A 93 6.19 -11.26 -10.58
C THR A 93 6.37 -12.72 -10.99
N LYS A 94 5.38 -13.59 -10.75
CA LYS A 94 5.41 -14.99 -11.16
C LYS A 94 4.79 -15.27 -12.53
N ILE A 95 4.03 -14.33 -13.09
CA ILE A 95 3.42 -14.42 -14.42
C ILE A 95 4.46 -13.98 -15.46
#